data_AF-A0A6N6WW77-F1
#
_entry.id   AF-A0A6N6WW77-F1
#
_cell.length_a   1.000
_cell.length_b   1.000
_cell.length_c   1.000
_cell.angle_alpha   90.00
_cell.angle_beta   90.00
_cell.angle_gamma   90.00
#
_symmetry.space_group_name_H-M   'P 1'
#
loop_
_entity.id
_entity.type
_entity.pdbx_description
1 polymer ?
#
loop_
_entity_poly.entity_id
_entity_poly.type
_entity_poly.pdbx_seq_one_letter_code
_entity_poly.pdbx_strand_id
1 'polypeptide(L)'
;VDREGQPIFRKRLLDAYNRACAVTDCAIAELLEAAHIIPYSGAQHCKAMHGILLRTDIHTLFDKGLLWIDQNFRVSLDPGLLNSEYGHLQGKLMRLPEARMDRPLKAHLAYHCALFVNKL
;
A
#
# COMPACT_ATOMS: atom_id res chain seq x y z
N VAL A 1 12.70 11.52 -11.13
CA VAL A 1 12.01 12.81 -10.84
C VAL A 1 11.82 12.85 -9.34
N ASP A 2 12.58 13.69 -8.64
CA ASP A 2 12.46 13.86 -7.20
C ASP A 2 11.08 14.48 -6.91
N ARG A 3 10.22 13.73 -6.23
CA ARG A 3 8.89 14.21 -5.85
C ARG A 3 9.08 14.94 -4.53
N GLU A 4 9.13 16.27 -4.57
CA GLU A 4 9.24 17.11 -3.36
C GLU A 4 8.31 16.59 -2.25
N GLY A 5 8.87 16.28 -1.08
CA GLY A 5 8.13 15.75 0.07
C GLY A 5 8.14 14.23 0.24
N GLN A 6 8.77 13.46 -0.66
CA GLN A 6 8.95 12.00 -0.51
C GLN A 6 9.60 11.60 0.83
N PRO A 7 10.63 12.31 1.36
CA PRO A 7 11.19 12.00 2.69
C PRO A 7 10.19 12.20 3.83
N ILE A 8 9.35 13.25 3.76
CA ILE A 8 8.34 13.56 4.79
C ILE A 8 7.22 12.53 4.74
N PHE A 9 6.73 12.19 3.55
CA PHE A 9 5.70 11.18 3.36
C PHE A 9 6.16 9.81 3.85
N ARG A 10 7.40 9.41 3.51
CA ARG A 10 8.02 8.19 4.02
C ARG A 10 8.07 8.17 5.54
N LYS A 11 8.56 9.24 6.16
CA LYS A 11 8.61 9.35 7.63
C LYS A 11 7.22 9.20 8.25
N ARG A 12 6.21 9.89 7.71
CA ARG A 12 4.81 9.78 8.18
C ARG A 12 4.27 8.37 8.12
N LEU A 13 4.52 7.64 7.03
CA LEU A 13 4.07 6.25 6.90
C LEU A 13 4.86 5.31 7.82
N LEU A 14 6.16 5.52 7.99
CA LEU A 14 6.95 4.76 8.96
C LEU A 14 6.38 4.90 10.37
N ASP A 15 6.03 6.13 10.76
CA ASP A 15 5.44 6.40 12.08
C ASP A 15 4.02 5.80 12.18
N ALA A 16 3.16 6.02 11.19
CA ALA A 16 1.77 5.55 11.20
C ALA A 16 1.62 4.02 11.23
N TYR A 17 2.58 3.28 10.63
CA TYR A 17 2.54 1.82 10.55
C TYR A 17 3.47 1.12 11.56
N ASN A 18 3.97 1.84 12.57
CA ASN A 18 4.93 1.31 13.55
C ASN A 18 6.13 0.61 12.87
N ARG A 19 6.60 1.20 11.76
CA ARG A 19 7.76 0.76 10.97
C ARG A 19 7.66 -0.68 10.49
N ALA A 20 6.45 -1.15 10.17
CA ALA A 20 6.22 -2.48 9.64
C ALA A 20 5.36 -2.44 8.37
N CYS A 21 5.71 -3.28 7.40
CA CYS A 21 4.93 -3.46 6.18
C CYS A 21 3.48 -3.78 6.52
N ALA A 22 2.55 -3.09 5.87
CA ALA A 22 1.12 -3.27 6.11
C ALA A 22 0.64 -4.68 5.74
N VAL A 23 1.30 -5.35 4.79
CA VAL A 23 0.88 -6.65 4.26
C VAL A 23 1.66 -7.81 4.88
N THR A 24 2.98 -7.68 5.04
CA THR A 24 3.86 -8.80 5.41
C THR A 24 4.43 -8.72 6.81
N ASP A 25 4.15 -7.65 7.57
CA ASP A 25 4.71 -7.43 8.90
C ASP A 25 6.25 -7.26 8.95
N CYS A 26 6.92 -7.26 7.78
CA CYS A 26 8.36 -6.99 7.68
C CYS A 26 8.71 -5.64 8.33
N ALA A 27 9.69 -5.63 9.23
CA ALA A 27 10.13 -4.43 9.95
C ALA A 27 11.56 -3.99 9.60
N ILE A 28 12.16 -4.56 8.54
CA ILE A 28 13.49 -4.17 8.05
C ILE A 28 13.33 -2.84 7.31
N ALA A 29 13.80 -1.75 7.91
CA ALA A 29 13.53 -0.39 7.46
C ALA A 29 14.00 -0.11 6.01
N GLU A 30 15.10 -0.74 5.59
CA GLU A 30 15.70 -0.66 4.26
C GLU A 30 14.81 -1.29 3.19
N LEU A 31 13.96 -2.25 3.56
CA LEU A 31 13.01 -2.91 2.66
C LEU A 31 11.64 -2.24 2.65
N LEU A 32 11.40 -1.23 3.50
CA LEU A 32 10.12 -0.54 3.57
C LEU A 32 10.08 0.62 2.61
N GLU A 33 8.95 0.85 1.98
CA GLU A 33 8.72 1.88 0.98
C GLU A 33 7.36 2.54 1.18
N ALA A 34 7.30 3.81 0.80
CA ALA A 34 6.12 4.65 0.93
C ALA A 34 5.31 4.60 -0.37
N ALA A 35 4.33 3.71 -0.43
CA ALA A 35 3.46 3.55 -1.58
C ALA A 35 2.34 4.60 -1.55
N HIS A 36 2.14 5.30 -2.67
CA HIS A 36 0.94 6.13 -2.84
C HIS A 36 -0.19 5.25 -3.38
N ILE A 37 -1.40 5.40 -2.85
CA ILE A 37 -2.56 4.63 -3.33
C ILE A 37 -3.06 5.15 -4.69
N ILE A 38 -2.99 6.46 -4.90
CA ILE A 38 -3.35 7.12 -6.16
C ILE A 38 -2.16 7.91 -6.71
N PRO A 39 -2.10 8.19 -8.03
CA PRO A 39 -1.03 8.98 -8.61
C PRO A 39 -0.82 10.30 -7.88
N TYR A 40 0.44 10.65 -7.63
CA TYR A 40 0.82 11.88 -6.96
C TYR A 40 0.40 13.11 -7.78
N SER A 41 -0.34 14.04 -7.15
CA SER A 41 -0.75 15.31 -7.78
C SER A 41 -0.35 16.56 -6.98
N GLY A 42 0.71 16.47 -6.15
CA GLY A 42 1.24 17.61 -5.38
C GLY A 42 1.28 17.40 -3.87
N ALA A 43 1.80 18.41 -3.14
CA ALA A 43 2.13 18.33 -1.71
C ALA A 43 0.95 18.01 -0.77
N GLN A 44 -0.29 18.27 -1.19
CA GLN A 44 -1.51 17.93 -0.44
C GLN A 44 -1.69 16.41 -0.28
N HIS A 45 -1.00 15.60 -1.10
CA HIS A 45 -1.07 14.15 -1.04
C HIS A 45 -0.10 13.48 -0.07
N CYS A 46 0.72 14.22 0.68
CA CYS A 46 1.69 13.66 1.65
C CYS A 46 1.08 13.26 3.01
N LYS A 47 -0.24 13.03 3.11
CA LYS A 47 -0.90 12.55 4.34
C LYS A 47 -0.83 11.02 4.44
N ALA A 48 -0.71 10.46 5.65
CA ALA A 48 -0.60 9.01 5.84
C ALA A 48 -1.78 8.24 5.21
N MET A 49 -3.01 8.77 5.32
CA MET A 49 -4.22 8.19 4.73
C MET A 49 -4.22 8.04 3.20
N HIS A 50 -3.26 8.65 2.50
CA HIS A 50 -3.09 8.53 1.05
C HIS A 50 -2.07 7.47 0.64
N GLY A 51 -1.45 6.82 1.62
CA GLY A 51 -0.39 5.87 1.39
C GLY A 51 -0.47 4.62 2.24
N ILE A 52 0.39 3.67 1.88
CA ILE A 52 0.58 2.42 2.58
C ILE A 52 2.08 2.19 2.70
N LEU A 53 2.54 1.80 3.88
CA LEU A 53 3.92 1.37 4.06
C LEU A 53 4.05 -0.09 3.62
N LEU A 54 4.82 -0.36 2.57
CA LEU A 54 4.94 -1.69 1.96
C LEU A 54 6.39 -2.15 1.91
N ARG A 55 6.59 -3.47 1.91
CA ARG A 55 7.89 -4.07 1.57
C ARG A 55 8.13 -3.86 0.06
N THR A 56 9.37 -3.66 -0.38
CA THR A 56 9.72 -3.32 -1.78
C THR A 56 9.09 -4.24 -2.84
N ASP A 57 9.07 -5.55 -2.62
CA ASP A 57 8.42 -6.52 -3.51
C ASP A 57 6.89 -6.34 -3.55
N ILE A 58 6.26 -6.17 -2.39
CA ILE A 58 4.82 -5.92 -2.28
C ILE A 58 4.43 -4.58 -2.91
N HIS A 59 5.27 -3.55 -2.75
CA HIS A 59 5.07 -2.27 -3.42
C HIS A 59 5.13 -2.42 -4.94
N THR A 60 6.09 -3.20 -5.44
CA THR A 60 6.19 -3.50 -6.87
C THR A 60 4.95 -4.24 -7.39
N LEU A 61 4.42 -5.22 -6.64
CA LEU A 61 3.19 -5.92 -7.01
C LEU A 61 1.98 -4.98 -6.99
N PHE A 62 1.93 -4.08 -6.01
CA PHE A 62 0.88 -3.08 -5.86
C PHE A 62 0.85 -2.12 -7.06
N ASP A 63 1.98 -1.51 -7.39
CA ASP A 63 2.11 -0.57 -8.52
C ASP A 63 1.83 -1.24 -9.88
N LYS A 64 2.09 -2.54 -10.01
CA LYS A 64 1.81 -3.33 -11.21
C LYS A 64 0.38 -3.85 -11.30
N GLY A 65 -0.44 -3.66 -10.26
CA GLY A 65 -1.81 -4.19 -10.21
C GLY A 65 -1.89 -5.71 -10.02
N LEU A 66 -0.79 -6.34 -9.61
CA LEU A 66 -0.75 -7.78 -9.29
C LEU A 66 -1.19 -8.07 -7.85
N LEU A 67 -1.22 -7.04 -7.01
CA LEU A 67 -1.74 -7.06 -5.66
C LEU A 67 -2.52 -5.77 -5.41
N TRP A 68 -3.68 -5.83 -4.77
CA TRP A 68 -4.41 -4.64 -4.33
C TRP A 68 -5.03 -4.86 -2.95
N ILE A 69 -5.45 -3.76 -2.33
CA ILE A 69 -6.18 -3.78 -1.06
C ILE A 69 -7.62 -3.34 -1.32
N ASP A 70 -8.59 -4.13 -0.89
CA ASP A 70 -10.01 -3.81 -1.03
C ASP A 70 -10.51 -2.80 0.03
N GLN A 71 -11.77 -2.37 -0.06
CA GLN A 71 -12.37 -1.43 0.90
C GLN A 71 -12.61 -2.02 2.30
N ASN A 72 -12.41 -3.32 2.47
CA ASN A 72 -12.43 -4.04 3.73
C ASN A 72 -11.01 -4.25 4.30
N PHE A 73 -10.00 -3.63 3.67
CA PHE A 73 -8.59 -3.71 4.04
C PHE A 73 -8.00 -5.12 3.90
N ARG A 74 -8.57 -5.93 3.01
CA ARG A 74 -8.06 -7.26 2.66
C ARG A 74 -7.21 -7.19 1.41
N VAL A 75 -6.14 -7.97 1.41
CA VAL A 75 -5.28 -8.16 0.26
C VAL A 75 -5.99 -9.05 -0.77
N SER A 76 -5.90 -8.66 -2.03
CA SER A 76 -6.33 -9.44 -3.18
C SER A 76 -5.18 -9.53 -4.18
N LEU A 77 -5.07 -10.67 -4.85
CA LEU A 77 -4.01 -10.97 -5.79
C LEU A 77 -4.56 -11.19 -7.19
N ASP A 78 -3.73 -10.90 -8.18
CA ASP A 78 -3.92 -11.41 -9.53
C ASP A 78 -3.99 -12.96 -9.50
N PRO A 79 -4.90 -13.60 -10.27
CA PRO A 79 -5.04 -15.05 -10.29
C PRO A 79 -3.72 -15.80 -10.57
N GLY A 80 -2.82 -15.24 -11.36
CA GLY A 80 -1.52 -15.82 -11.67
C GLY A 80 -0.58 -15.91 -10.47
N LEU A 81 -0.83 -15.16 -9.39
CA LEU A 81 -0.03 -15.21 -8.16
C LEU A 81 -0.58 -16.16 -7.09
N LEU A 82 -1.78 -16.72 -7.25
CA LEU A 82 -2.41 -17.55 -6.21
C LEU A 82 -1.59 -18.81 -5.86
N ASN A 83 -0.84 -19.35 -6.82
CA ASN A 83 0.03 -20.53 -6.63
C ASN A 83 1.52 -20.16 -6.49
N SER A 84 1.84 -18.88 -6.28
CA SER A 84 3.21 -18.39 -6.06
C SER A 84 3.55 -18.29 -4.57
N GLU A 85 4.77 -17.85 -4.25
CA GLU A 85 5.19 -17.52 -2.89
C GLU A 85 4.32 -16.44 -2.23
N TYR A 86 3.54 -15.66 -3.00
CA TYR A 86 2.62 -14.64 -2.49
C TYR A 86 1.21 -15.15 -2.21
N GLY A 87 0.84 -16.36 -2.64
CA GLY A 87 -0.53 -16.88 -2.55
C GLY A 87 -1.12 -16.85 -1.13
N HIS A 88 -0.26 -17.05 -0.13
CA HIS A 88 -0.62 -16.97 1.30
C HIS A 88 -1.11 -15.58 1.76
N LEU A 89 -0.92 -14.54 0.95
CA LEU A 89 -1.40 -13.19 1.22
C LEU A 89 -2.86 -12.98 0.80
N GLN A 90 -3.43 -13.84 -0.05
CA GLN A 90 -4.81 -13.71 -0.51
C GLN A 90 -5.79 -13.65 0.69
N GLY A 91 -6.61 -12.61 0.74
CA GLY A 91 -7.60 -12.38 1.79
C GLY A 91 -7.01 -11.93 3.15
N LYS A 92 -5.68 -11.82 3.29
CA LYS A 92 -5.03 -11.36 4.53
C LYS A 92 -5.52 -9.95 4.87
N LEU A 93 -5.90 -9.73 6.12
CA LEU A 93 -6.19 -8.38 6.62
C LEU A 93 -4.87 -7.64 6.79
N MET A 94 -4.74 -6.46 6.17
CA MET A 94 -3.54 -5.63 6.35
C MET A 94 -3.48 -5.07 7.79
N ARG A 95 -2.27 -4.80 8.27
CA ARG A 95 -2.06 -3.90 9.42
C ARG A 95 -2.59 -2.52 9.05
N LEU A 96 -3.37 -1.94 9.95
CA LEU A 96 -3.85 -0.57 9.85
C LEU A 96 -3.11 0.33 10.85
N PRO A 97 -2.92 1.61 10.53
CA PRO A 97 -2.55 2.60 11.53
C PRO A 97 -3.52 2.60 12.72
N GLU A 98 -2.96 2.75 13.92
CA GLU A 98 -3.72 2.84 15.16
C GLU A 98 -4.65 4.06 15.13
N ALA A 99 -4.09 5.21 14.75
CA ALA A 99 -4.83 6.44 14.51
C ALA A 99 -5.76 6.26 13.31
N ARG A 100 -7.08 6.34 13.55
CA ARG A 100 -8.11 6.19 12.50
C ARG A 100 -7.95 7.19 11.36
N MET A 101 -7.46 8.40 11.65
CA MET A 101 -7.24 9.46 10.68
C MET A 101 -6.10 9.17 9.70
N ASP A 102 -5.18 8.27 10.05
CA ASP A 102 -4.04 7.88 9.22
C ASP A 102 -4.33 6.64 8.38
N ARG A 103 -5.49 5.99 8.59
CA ARG A 103 -5.87 4.80 7.83
C ARG A 103 -6.10 5.15 6.36
N PRO A 104 -5.77 4.23 5.43
CA PRO A 104 -6.04 4.41 4.01
C PRO A 104 -7.47 4.83 3.72
N LEU A 105 -7.64 5.86 2.88
CA LEU A 105 -8.95 6.25 2.38
C LEU A 105 -9.54 5.12 1.54
N LYS A 106 -10.70 4.61 1.95
CA LYS A 106 -11.43 3.56 1.20
C LYS A 106 -11.74 3.96 -0.24
N ALA A 107 -12.01 5.25 -0.47
CA ALA A 107 -12.22 5.78 -1.82
C ALA A 107 -10.96 5.64 -2.70
N HIS A 108 -9.77 5.88 -2.15
CA HIS A 108 -8.51 5.70 -2.87
C HIS A 108 -8.24 4.22 -3.15
N LEU A 109 -8.50 3.34 -2.19
CA LEU A 109 -8.37 1.89 -2.38
C LEU A 109 -9.27 1.38 -3.51
N ALA A 110 -10.53 1.81 -3.53
CA ALA A 110 -11.44 1.45 -4.61
C ALA A 110 -11.03 2.02 -5.96
N TYR A 111 -10.55 3.27 -6.01
CA TYR A 111 -10.02 3.84 -7.24
C TYR A 111 -8.84 3.02 -7.77
N HIS A 112 -7.86 2.70 -6.92
CA HIS A 112 -6.71 1.87 -7.28
C HIS A 112 -7.15 0.49 -7.80
N CYS A 113 -8.05 -0.18 -7.07
CA CYS A 113 -8.63 -1.46 -7.48
C CYS A 113 -9.27 -1.38 -8.88
N ALA A 114 -10.07 -0.34 -9.15
CA ALA A 114 -10.75 -0.16 -10.43
C ALA A 114 -9.82 0.07 -11.63
N LEU A 115 -8.59 0.57 -11.42
CA LEU A 115 -7.59 0.72 -12.49
C LEU A 115 -7.09 -0.63 -13.04
N PHE A 116 -7.20 -1.70 -12.25
CA PHE A 116 -6.58 -3.00 -12.56
C PHE A 116 -7.60 -4.13 -12.67
N VAL A 117 -8.71 -4.10 -11.94
CA VAL A 117 -9.77 -5.13 -12.04
C VAL A 117 -10.47 -5.13 -13.40
N ASN A 118 -10.54 -3.99 -14.10
CA ASN A 118 -11.11 -3.92 -15.46
C ASN A 118 -10.15 -4.41 -16.57
N LYS A 119 -8.97 -4.95 -16.21
CA LYS A 119 -8.01 -5.51 -17.17
C LYS A 119 -8.03 -7.05 -17.24
N LEU A 120 -8.90 -7.69 -16.45
CA LEU A 120 -9.12 -9.14 -16.44
C LEU A 120 -10.44 -9.49 -17.14
#